data_AF-A0A024GV09-F1
#
_entry.id   AF-A0A024GV09-F1
#
_cell.length_a   1.000
_cell.length_b   1.000
_cell.length_c   1.000
_cell.angle_alpha   90.00
_cell.angle_beta   90.00
_cell.angle_gamma   90.00
#
_symmetry.space_group_name_H-M   'P 1'
#
loop_
_entity.id
_entity.type
_entity.pdbx_description
1 polymer ?
#
loop_
_entity_poly.entity_id
_entity_poly.type
_entity_poly.pdbx_seq_one_letter_code
_entity_poly.pdbx_strand_id
1 'polypeptide(L)'
;MKKPQSSYILFSNDQRNLIKQETPGLSIGEIAKITGLKWKALSAEDRERYDALAKSARDDYKKAQEENVEDVSMEEQKACNPDAVVYPLARVKRIVKQNPSIHKISNEALIAISKATELFVEYLGKKSHEQTLYRKRQQIKASDVIQAIHSCSILEWLRDDIEIMKEMDMSEKKLSQNDSSRKTISDFFKGSALAKEVEDQGEEQKTEVAKVLN
;
A
#
# COMPACT_ATOMS: atom_id res chain seq x y z
N MET A 1 -14.57 2.03 -5.26
CA MET A 1 -15.20 2.97 -4.31
C MET A 1 -14.15 3.67 -3.46
N LYS A 2 -14.31 4.97 -3.18
CA LYS A 2 -13.43 5.72 -2.25
C LYS A 2 -13.83 5.41 -0.80
N LYS A 3 -12.84 5.32 0.10
CA LYS A 3 -13.08 5.02 1.52
C LYS A 3 -13.91 6.13 2.19
N PRO A 4 -14.78 5.79 3.15
CA PRO A 4 -15.60 6.76 3.85
C PRO A 4 -14.73 7.67 4.71
N GLN A 5 -15.06 8.96 4.75
CA GLN A 5 -14.33 9.97 5.51
C GLN A 5 -14.71 9.90 6.99
N SER A 6 -13.77 10.27 7.88
CA SER A 6 -14.07 10.38 9.31
C SER A 6 -14.83 11.66 9.63
N SER A 7 -15.47 11.68 10.81
CA SER A 7 -16.19 12.82 11.38
C SER A 7 -15.37 14.14 11.31
N TYR A 8 -14.11 14.10 11.76
CA TYR A 8 -13.20 15.24 11.65
C TYR A 8 -12.92 15.67 10.21
N ILE A 9 -12.79 14.73 9.27
CA ILE A 9 -12.48 15.06 7.87
C ILE A 9 -13.68 15.72 7.19
N LEU A 10 -14.90 15.26 7.48
CA LEU A 10 -16.14 15.90 7.01
C LEU A 10 -16.23 17.34 7.52
N PHE A 11 -16.10 17.53 8.83
CA PHE A 11 -16.05 18.87 9.44
C PHE A 11 -14.94 19.74 8.87
N SER A 12 -13.75 19.19 8.69
CA SER A 12 -12.60 19.95 8.21
C SER A 12 -12.78 20.40 6.76
N ASN A 13 -13.49 19.62 5.93
CA ASN A 13 -13.81 20.02 4.56
C ASN A 13 -14.81 21.19 4.55
N ASP A 14 -15.86 21.14 5.37
CA ASP A 14 -16.83 22.24 5.49
C ASP A 14 -16.14 23.52 5.96
N GLN A 15 -15.38 23.43 7.06
CA GLN A 15 -14.71 24.58 7.66
C GLN A 15 -13.59 25.14 6.79
N ARG A 16 -12.84 24.31 6.08
CA ARG A 16 -11.83 24.80 5.12
C ARG A 16 -12.47 25.63 4.02
N ASN A 17 -13.65 25.22 3.52
CA ASN A 17 -14.36 25.99 2.50
C ASN A 17 -14.87 27.33 3.05
N LEU A 18 -15.40 27.34 4.28
CA LEU A 18 -15.85 28.57 4.97
C LEU A 18 -14.68 29.54 5.23
N ILE A 19 -13.59 29.07 5.84
CA ILE A 19 -12.42 29.91 6.16
C ILE A 19 -11.77 30.48 4.89
N LYS A 20 -11.75 29.69 3.80
CA LYS A 20 -11.24 30.16 2.51
C LYS A 20 -12.10 31.26 1.89
N GLN A 21 -13.41 31.26 2.16
CA GLN A 21 -14.33 32.33 1.71
C GLN A 21 -14.24 33.58 2.60
N GLU A 22 -14.15 33.40 3.91
CA GLU A 22 -14.09 34.51 4.89
C GLU A 22 -12.73 35.22 4.90
N THR A 23 -11.65 34.54 4.54
CA THR A 23 -10.30 35.11 4.55
C THR A 23 -9.48 34.60 3.36
N PRO A 24 -9.74 35.13 2.15
CA PRO A 24 -8.94 34.78 0.98
C PRO A 24 -7.51 35.27 1.15
N GLY A 25 -6.54 34.35 1.21
CA GLY A 25 -5.10 34.65 1.33
C GLY A 25 -4.34 33.87 2.39
N LEU A 26 -5.04 33.19 3.32
CA LEU A 26 -4.39 32.31 4.30
C LEU A 26 -3.77 31.08 3.63
N SER A 27 -2.58 30.70 4.11
CA SER A 27 -1.93 29.48 3.67
C SER A 27 -2.71 28.25 4.16
N ILE A 28 -2.58 27.14 3.44
CA ILE A 28 -3.20 25.85 3.80
C ILE A 28 -2.86 25.44 5.24
N GLY A 29 -1.64 25.77 5.71
CA GLY A 29 -1.18 25.48 7.07
C GLY A 29 -1.91 26.28 8.15
N GLU A 30 -2.24 27.55 7.89
CA GLU A 30 -2.99 28.39 8.83
C GLU A 30 -4.45 27.96 8.92
N ILE A 31 -5.05 27.64 7.77
CA ILE A 31 -6.43 27.12 7.71
C ILE A 31 -6.53 25.80 8.49
N ALA A 32 -5.52 24.92 8.37
CA ALA A 32 -5.48 23.67 9.13
C ALA A 32 -5.43 23.91 10.65
N LYS A 33 -4.63 24.88 11.11
CA LYS A 33 -4.56 25.26 12.54
C LYS A 33 -5.91 25.77 13.06
N ILE A 34 -6.55 26.70 12.34
CA ILE A 34 -7.85 27.26 12.71
C ILE A 34 -8.92 26.17 12.75
N THR A 35 -8.94 25.30 11.75
CA THR A 35 -9.90 24.19 11.68
C THR A 35 -9.74 23.22 12.85
N GLY A 36 -8.50 22.89 13.24
CA GLY A 36 -8.23 22.05 14.40
C GLY A 36 -8.68 22.67 15.73
N LEU A 37 -8.55 23.99 15.88
CA LEU A 37 -9.05 24.71 17.06
C LEU A 37 -10.59 24.72 17.10
N LYS A 38 -11.25 25.02 15.97
CA LYS A 38 -12.72 24.96 15.86
C LYS A 38 -13.26 23.56 16.18
N TRP A 39 -12.57 22.50 15.77
CA TRP A 39 -12.96 21.13 16.12
C TRP A 39 -12.90 20.85 17.63
N LYS A 40 -11.88 21.35 18.32
CA LYS A 40 -11.75 21.18 19.78
C LYS A 40 -12.80 21.98 20.54
N ALA A 41 -13.13 23.18 20.07
CA ALA A 41 -14.15 24.05 20.63
C ALA A 41 -15.59 23.66 20.24
N LEU A 42 -15.75 22.65 19.38
CA LEU A 42 -17.05 22.19 18.91
C LEU A 42 -17.90 21.66 20.06
N SER A 43 -19.19 22.01 20.07
CA SER A 43 -20.17 21.51 21.03
C SER A 43 -20.34 19.98 20.90
N ALA A 44 -20.84 19.33 21.95
CA ALA A 44 -21.13 17.90 21.89
C ALA A 44 -22.18 17.57 20.82
N GLU A 45 -23.19 18.43 20.67
CA GLU A 45 -24.29 18.31 19.70
C GLU A 45 -23.80 18.39 18.25
N ASP A 46 -22.95 19.39 17.94
CA ASP A 46 -22.39 19.53 16.59
C ASP A 46 -21.40 18.40 16.27
N ARG A 47 -20.65 17.91 17.28
CA ARG A 47 -19.76 16.76 17.10
C ARG A 47 -20.55 15.49 16.81
N GLU A 48 -21.67 15.28 17.50
CA GLU A 48 -22.55 14.15 17.29
C GLU A 48 -23.13 14.14 15.87
N ARG A 49 -23.48 15.30 15.31
CA ARG A 49 -23.92 15.42 13.90
C ARG A 49 -22.88 14.86 12.93
N TYR A 50 -21.60 15.22 13.09
CA TYR A 50 -20.52 14.72 12.23
C TYR A 50 -20.19 13.24 12.47
N ASP A 51 -20.33 12.77 13.71
CA ASP A 51 -20.17 11.35 14.05
C ASP A 51 -21.27 10.49 13.41
N ALA A 52 -22.52 10.97 13.42
CA ALA A 52 -23.65 10.31 12.74
C ALA A 52 -23.45 10.26 11.21
N LEU A 53 -23.02 11.36 10.60
CA LEU A 53 -22.68 11.41 9.17
C LEU A 53 -21.54 10.44 8.81
N ALA A 54 -20.48 10.40 9.62
CA ALA A 54 -19.37 9.48 9.40
C ALA A 54 -19.76 8.01 9.61
N LYS A 55 -20.70 7.73 10.53
CA LYS A 55 -21.26 6.39 10.73
C LYS A 55 -22.09 5.96 9.51
N SER A 56 -23.02 6.80 9.04
CA SER A 56 -23.81 6.51 7.84
C SER A 56 -22.92 6.24 6.63
N ALA A 57 -21.92 7.10 6.38
CA ALA A 57 -21.01 6.92 5.26
C ALA A 57 -20.21 5.60 5.34
N ARG A 58 -19.89 5.13 6.55
CA ARG A 58 -19.24 3.82 6.75
C ARG A 58 -20.21 2.67 6.50
N ASP A 59 -21.44 2.78 6.97
CA ASP A 59 -22.46 1.75 6.81
C ASP A 59 -22.85 1.61 5.32
N ASP A 60 -23.01 2.72 4.60
CA ASP A 60 -23.25 2.72 3.16
C ASP A 60 -22.09 2.09 2.37
N TYR A 61 -20.84 2.42 2.74
CA TYR A 61 -19.67 1.81 2.13
C TYR A 61 -19.60 0.30 2.41
N LYS A 62 -19.92 -0.13 3.63
CA LYS A 62 -19.95 -1.55 4.03
C LYS A 62 -21.02 -2.31 3.25
N LYS A 63 -22.23 -1.75 3.15
CA LYS A 63 -23.34 -2.34 2.38
C LYS A 63 -22.98 -2.45 0.91
N ALA A 64 -22.41 -1.39 0.33
CA ALA A 64 -22.01 -1.40 -1.07
C ALA A 64 -20.82 -2.33 -1.36
N GLN A 65 -19.97 -2.62 -0.35
CA GLN A 65 -18.99 -3.70 -0.46
C GLN A 65 -19.64 -5.09 -0.39
N GLU A 66 -20.62 -5.29 0.47
CA GLU A 66 -21.36 -6.57 0.59
C GLU A 66 -22.17 -6.87 -0.69
N GLU A 67 -22.88 -5.88 -1.23
CA GLU A 67 -23.63 -5.98 -2.49
C GLU A 67 -22.70 -6.29 -3.69
N ASN A 68 -21.52 -5.68 -3.74
CA ASN A 68 -20.53 -5.99 -4.79
C ASN A 68 -19.98 -7.42 -4.67
N VAL A 69 -19.93 -8.00 -3.47
CA VAL A 69 -19.51 -9.39 -3.27
C VAL A 69 -20.63 -10.36 -3.66
N GLU A 70 -21.90 -10.01 -3.44
CA GLU A 70 -23.06 -10.81 -3.87
C GLU A 70 -23.21 -10.83 -5.40
N ASP A 71 -23.05 -9.70 -6.09
CA ASP A 71 -23.07 -9.64 -7.56
C ASP A 71 -21.94 -10.47 -8.20
N VAL A 72 -20.74 -10.45 -7.60
CA VAL A 72 -19.61 -11.28 -8.05
C VAL A 72 -19.91 -12.77 -7.91
N SER A 73 -20.63 -13.18 -6.85
CA SER A 73 -21.01 -14.60 -6.65
C SER A 73 -22.02 -15.14 -7.68
N MET A 74 -22.82 -14.25 -8.29
CA MET A 74 -23.80 -14.61 -9.33
C MET A 74 -23.19 -14.50 -10.75
N GLU A 75 -22.21 -13.60 -10.96
CA GLU A 75 -21.48 -13.50 -12.23
C GLU A 75 -20.38 -14.56 -12.41
N GLU A 76 -19.79 -15.07 -11.33
CA GLU A 76 -18.81 -16.17 -11.38
C GLU A 76 -19.36 -17.44 -12.07
N GLN A 77 -20.70 -17.60 -12.13
CA GLN A 77 -21.35 -18.71 -12.80
C GLN A 77 -21.77 -18.44 -14.26
N LYS A 78 -21.60 -17.22 -14.80
CA LYS A 78 -22.17 -16.88 -16.13
C LYS A 78 -21.21 -16.37 -17.22
N ALA A 79 -19.91 -16.21 -17.00
CA ALA A 79 -19.02 -15.84 -18.11
C ALA A 79 -17.56 -16.25 -17.93
N CYS A 80 -17.26 -17.54 -18.05
CA CYS A 80 -15.92 -17.92 -18.48
C CYS A 80 -16.06 -19.07 -19.47
N ASN A 81 -15.57 -18.87 -20.70
CA ASN A 81 -15.30 -20.02 -21.55
C ASN A 81 -14.30 -20.91 -20.77
N PRO A 82 -14.66 -22.16 -20.40
CA PRO A 82 -13.77 -23.03 -19.63
C PRO A 82 -12.45 -23.30 -20.35
N ASP A 83 -12.41 -23.12 -21.67
CA ASP A 83 -11.23 -23.27 -22.50
C ASP A 83 -10.39 -21.99 -22.64
N ALA A 84 -10.86 -20.85 -22.10
CA ALA A 84 -10.09 -19.60 -22.14
C ALA A 84 -8.95 -19.67 -21.13
N VAL A 85 -7.73 -19.82 -21.64
CA VAL A 85 -6.52 -19.95 -20.82
C VAL A 85 -5.89 -18.57 -20.59
N VAL A 86 -5.65 -18.20 -19.32
CA VAL A 86 -5.01 -16.91 -18.96
C VAL A 86 -3.50 -16.90 -19.24
N TYR A 87 -2.84 -18.06 -19.11
CA TYR A 87 -1.40 -18.18 -19.34
C TYR A 87 -1.07 -18.53 -20.79
N PRO A 88 -0.04 -17.90 -21.41
CA PRO A 88 0.38 -18.24 -22.76
C PRO A 88 0.82 -19.71 -22.88
N LEU A 89 0.11 -20.52 -23.67
CA LEU A 89 0.39 -21.97 -23.84
C LEU A 89 1.82 -22.26 -24.31
N ALA A 90 2.43 -21.36 -25.10
CA ALA A 90 3.82 -21.48 -25.51
C ALA A 90 4.81 -21.42 -24.32
N ARG A 91 4.51 -20.60 -23.30
CA ARG A 91 5.31 -20.50 -22.08
C ARG A 91 5.10 -21.74 -21.21
N VAL A 92 3.86 -22.17 -21.03
CA VAL A 92 3.52 -23.40 -20.29
C VAL A 92 4.25 -24.60 -20.90
N LYS A 93 4.18 -24.76 -22.23
CA LYS A 93 4.89 -25.81 -22.96
C LYS A 93 6.41 -25.76 -22.76
N ARG A 94 7.00 -24.57 -22.70
CA ARG A 94 8.44 -24.40 -22.46
C ARG A 94 8.84 -24.86 -21.06
N ILE A 95 8.03 -24.53 -20.04
CA ILE A 95 8.27 -24.94 -18.65
C ILE A 95 8.15 -26.45 -18.51
N VAL A 96 7.07 -27.05 -19.03
CA VAL A 96 6.88 -28.51 -18.98
C VAL A 96 8.04 -29.26 -19.64
N LYS A 97 8.56 -28.75 -20.76
CA LYS A 97 9.72 -29.32 -21.46
C LYS A 97 11.07 -29.12 -20.77
N GLN A 98 11.15 -28.39 -19.66
CA GLN A 98 12.37 -28.39 -18.83
C GLN A 98 12.62 -29.77 -18.21
N ASN A 99 11.58 -30.59 -18.05
CA ASN A 99 11.74 -31.99 -17.69
C ASN A 99 12.24 -32.79 -18.90
N PRO A 100 13.48 -33.33 -18.88
CA PRO A 100 14.10 -33.98 -20.04
C PRO A 100 13.39 -35.27 -20.46
N SER A 101 12.59 -35.87 -19.58
CA SER A 101 11.83 -37.09 -19.86
C SER A 101 10.57 -36.85 -20.70
N ILE A 102 10.16 -35.60 -20.94
CA ILE A 102 8.92 -35.26 -21.63
C ILE A 102 9.17 -34.92 -23.10
N HIS A 103 8.90 -35.89 -24.00
CA HIS A 103 9.09 -35.71 -25.45
C HIS A 103 7.91 -35.08 -26.19
N LYS A 104 6.68 -35.54 -25.92
CA LYS A 104 5.43 -35.08 -26.56
C LYS A 104 4.41 -34.65 -25.52
N ILE A 105 3.60 -33.64 -25.85
CA ILE A 105 2.56 -33.07 -24.98
C ILE A 105 1.34 -32.77 -25.86
N SER A 106 0.16 -33.27 -25.48
CA SER A 106 -1.10 -32.96 -26.17
C SER A 106 -1.57 -31.53 -25.86
N ASN A 107 -2.38 -30.94 -26.74
CA ASN A 107 -2.95 -29.62 -26.50
C ASN A 107 -3.88 -29.61 -25.27
N GLU A 108 -4.67 -30.67 -25.07
CA GLU A 108 -5.53 -30.84 -23.90
C GLU A 108 -4.72 -30.86 -22.60
N ALA A 109 -3.58 -31.57 -22.56
CA ALA A 109 -2.71 -31.59 -21.39
C ALA A 109 -2.14 -30.19 -21.08
N LEU A 110 -1.79 -29.40 -22.10
CA LEU A 110 -1.33 -28.03 -21.91
C LEU A 110 -2.42 -27.13 -21.32
N ILE A 111 -3.65 -27.27 -21.80
CA ILE A 111 -4.81 -26.51 -21.28
C ILE A 111 -5.10 -26.92 -19.83
N ALA A 112 -5.13 -28.23 -19.54
CA ALA A 112 -5.38 -28.76 -18.21
C ALA A 112 -4.32 -28.30 -17.20
N ILE A 113 -3.03 -28.39 -17.55
CA ILE A 113 -1.94 -27.87 -16.72
C ILE A 113 -2.15 -26.38 -16.48
N SER A 114 -2.48 -25.62 -17.53
CA SER A 114 -2.65 -24.18 -17.39
C SER A 114 -3.81 -23.81 -16.44
N LYS A 115 -4.94 -24.52 -16.54
CA LYS A 115 -6.09 -24.34 -15.64
C LYS A 115 -5.78 -24.78 -14.21
N ALA A 116 -5.04 -25.88 -14.04
CA ALA A 116 -4.58 -26.31 -12.73
C ALA A 116 -3.66 -25.25 -12.08
N THR A 117 -2.75 -24.62 -12.84
CA THR A 117 -1.93 -23.51 -12.32
C THR A 117 -2.74 -22.27 -11.98
N GLU A 118 -3.83 -21.99 -12.69
CA GLU A 118 -4.74 -20.88 -12.38
C GLU A 118 -5.37 -21.08 -10.99
N LEU A 119 -5.99 -22.26 -10.79
CA LEU A 119 -6.58 -22.64 -9.51
C LEU A 119 -5.55 -22.71 -8.38
N PHE A 120 -4.34 -23.20 -8.67
CA PHE A 120 -3.26 -23.26 -7.70
C PHE A 120 -2.82 -21.87 -7.22
N VAL A 121 -2.60 -20.92 -8.13
CA VAL A 121 -2.19 -19.55 -7.76
C VAL A 121 -3.30 -18.85 -6.97
N GLU A 122 -4.56 -19.04 -7.36
CA GLU A 122 -5.70 -18.52 -6.62
C GLU A 122 -5.76 -19.12 -5.20
N TYR A 123 -5.61 -20.43 -5.08
CA TYR A 123 -5.60 -21.14 -3.79
C TYR A 123 -4.47 -20.67 -2.89
N LEU A 124 -3.24 -20.58 -3.42
CA LEU A 124 -2.08 -20.09 -2.68
C LEU A 124 -2.28 -18.63 -2.24
N GLY A 125 -2.87 -17.80 -3.10
CA GLY A 125 -3.24 -16.42 -2.79
C GLY A 125 -4.24 -16.33 -1.64
N LYS A 126 -5.31 -17.11 -1.69
CA LYS A 126 -6.32 -17.21 -0.61
C LYS A 126 -5.69 -17.65 0.71
N LYS A 127 -4.88 -18.71 0.70
CA LYS A 127 -4.19 -19.20 1.91
C LYS A 127 -3.20 -18.17 2.47
N SER A 128 -2.49 -17.45 1.60
CA SER A 128 -1.60 -16.37 2.01
C SER A 128 -2.37 -15.18 2.61
N HIS A 129 -3.56 -14.88 2.07
CA HIS A 129 -4.41 -13.81 2.59
C HIS A 129 -4.97 -14.13 3.98
N GLU A 130 -5.36 -15.38 4.24
CA GLU A 130 -5.75 -15.83 5.60
C GLU A 130 -4.66 -15.50 6.63
N GLN A 131 -3.39 -15.69 6.29
CA GLN A 131 -2.25 -15.33 7.15
C GLN A 131 -2.11 -13.81 7.36
N THR A 132 -2.42 -12.99 6.34
CA THR A 132 -2.43 -11.53 6.50
C THR A 132 -3.51 -11.05 7.46
N LEU A 133 -4.70 -11.65 7.37
CA LEU A 133 -5.85 -11.31 8.22
C LEU A 133 -5.58 -11.66 9.68
N TYR A 134 -4.95 -12.80 9.94
CA TYR A 134 -4.49 -13.17 11.29
C TYR A 134 -3.57 -12.11 11.89
N ARG A 135 -2.71 -11.50 11.06
CA ARG A 135 -1.80 -10.41 11.45
C ARG A 135 -2.42 -9.02 11.38
N LYS A 136 -3.74 -8.91 11.20
CA LYS A 136 -4.50 -7.65 11.05
C LYS A 136 -3.96 -6.74 9.94
N ARG A 137 -3.42 -7.35 8.87
CA ARG A 137 -2.95 -6.66 7.67
C ARG A 137 -3.81 -7.07 6.48
N GLN A 138 -3.90 -6.19 5.49
CA GLN A 138 -4.60 -6.49 4.22
C GLN A 138 -3.64 -6.71 3.05
N GLN A 139 -2.37 -6.31 3.20
CA GLN A 139 -1.35 -6.49 2.17
C GLN A 139 -0.58 -7.78 2.40
N ILE A 140 -0.60 -8.67 1.39
CA ILE A 140 0.16 -9.92 1.36
C ILE A 140 1.65 -9.60 1.23
N LYS A 141 2.45 -10.11 2.16
CA LYS A 141 3.92 -10.11 2.08
C LYS A 141 4.42 -11.53 1.82
N ALA A 142 5.66 -11.64 1.35
CA ALA A 142 6.32 -12.94 1.16
C ALA A 142 6.29 -13.81 2.43
N SER A 143 6.47 -13.21 3.61
CA SER A 143 6.38 -13.91 4.90
C SER A 143 5.04 -14.62 5.12
N ASP A 144 3.96 -14.05 4.58
CA ASP A 144 2.61 -14.57 4.73
C ASP A 144 2.40 -15.79 3.81
N VAL A 145 2.98 -15.77 2.60
CA VAL A 145 3.03 -16.92 1.68
C VAL A 145 3.82 -18.08 2.27
N ILE A 146 5.01 -17.79 2.82
CA ILE A 146 5.85 -18.79 3.49
C ILE A 146 5.10 -19.43 4.66
N GLN A 147 4.43 -18.64 5.49
CA GLN A 147 3.63 -19.15 6.60
C GLN A 147 2.45 -20.01 6.13
N ALA A 148 1.79 -19.64 5.02
CA ALA A 148 0.72 -20.42 4.43
C ALA A 148 1.22 -21.81 3.99
N ILE A 149 2.42 -21.87 3.42
CA ILE A 149 3.05 -23.12 2.98
C ILE A 149 3.39 -24.01 4.18
N HIS A 150 3.97 -23.46 5.24
CA HIS A 150 4.25 -24.24 6.46
C HIS A 150 3.00 -24.72 7.20
N SER A 151 1.85 -24.07 7.02
CA SER A 151 0.61 -24.41 7.70
C SER A 151 -0.30 -25.33 6.91
N CYS A 152 0.00 -25.58 5.63
CA CYS A 152 -0.86 -26.35 4.74
C CYS A 152 -0.06 -27.47 4.06
N SER A 153 -0.33 -28.72 4.43
CA SER A 153 0.40 -29.90 3.92
C SER A 153 0.31 -30.06 2.41
N ILE A 154 -0.80 -29.64 1.78
CA ILE A 154 -0.94 -29.70 0.30
C ILE A 154 0.07 -28.79 -0.42
N LEU A 155 0.63 -27.80 0.28
CA LEU A 155 1.63 -26.87 -0.22
C LEU A 155 3.06 -27.24 0.18
N GLU A 156 3.25 -28.31 0.96
CA GLU A 156 4.54 -28.69 1.56
C GLU A 156 5.64 -28.88 0.51
N TRP A 157 5.29 -29.37 -0.68
CA TRP A 157 6.21 -29.57 -1.79
C TRP A 157 6.92 -28.29 -2.28
N LEU A 158 6.42 -27.10 -1.91
CA LEU A 158 7.02 -25.80 -2.25
C LEU A 158 8.11 -25.36 -1.26
N ARG A 159 8.26 -26.05 -0.12
CA ARG A 159 9.09 -25.58 0.99
C ARG A 159 10.54 -25.43 0.57
N ASP A 160 11.10 -26.49 -0.02
CA ASP A 160 12.51 -26.57 -0.38
C ASP A 160 12.85 -25.51 -1.45
N ASP A 161 12.00 -25.39 -2.48
CA ASP A 161 12.20 -24.43 -3.57
C ASP A 161 12.20 -22.96 -3.07
N ILE A 162 11.37 -22.62 -2.08
CA ILE A 162 11.27 -21.25 -1.56
C ILE A 162 12.41 -20.92 -0.59
N GLU A 163 12.89 -21.90 0.16
CA GLU A 163 14.07 -21.73 1.03
C GLU A 163 15.32 -21.46 0.18
N ILE A 164 15.51 -22.19 -0.93
CA ILE A 164 16.59 -21.96 -1.91
C ILE A 164 16.55 -20.54 -2.48
N MET A 165 15.37 -20.03 -2.84
CA MET A 165 15.25 -18.67 -3.42
C MET A 165 15.67 -17.56 -2.44
N LYS A 166 15.41 -17.74 -1.14
CA LYS A 166 15.87 -16.77 -0.13
C LYS A 166 17.39 -16.75 0.02
N GLU A 167 18.01 -17.93 -0.04
CA GLU A 167 19.46 -18.06 0.08
C GLU A 167 20.17 -17.40 -1.10
N MET A 168 19.64 -17.56 -2.32
CA MET A 168 20.16 -16.92 -3.53
C MET A 168 20.08 -15.39 -3.44
N ASP A 169 18.94 -14.79 -3.07
CA ASP A 169 18.78 -13.33 -2.91
C ASP A 169 19.70 -12.75 -1.81
N MET A 170 19.91 -13.48 -0.72
CA MET A 170 20.85 -13.10 0.34
C MET A 170 22.31 -13.17 -0.11
N SER A 171 22.66 -14.09 -1.02
CA SER A 171 24.01 -14.21 -1.59
C SER A 171 24.31 -13.12 -2.63
N GLU A 172 23.33 -12.76 -3.48
CA GLU A 172 23.46 -11.68 -4.46
C GLU A 172 23.58 -10.31 -3.78
N LYS A 173 22.81 -10.06 -2.71
CA LYS A 173 22.93 -8.84 -1.89
C LYS A 173 24.28 -8.71 -1.20
N LYS A 174 24.90 -9.82 -0.79
CA LYS A 174 26.26 -9.81 -0.22
C LYS A 174 27.32 -9.43 -1.25
N LEU A 175 27.18 -9.85 -2.52
CA LEU A 175 28.08 -9.39 -3.60
C LEU A 175 27.88 -7.91 -3.93
N SER A 176 26.63 -7.42 -3.90
CA SER A 176 26.30 -6.02 -4.17
C SER A 176 26.77 -5.04 -3.07
N GLN A 177 26.89 -5.47 -1.81
CA GLN A 177 27.36 -4.59 -0.72
C GLN A 177 28.84 -4.24 -0.83
N ASN A 178 29.65 -5.04 -1.53
CA ASN A 178 31.09 -4.76 -1.74
C ASN A 178 31.37 -3.63 -2.73
N ASP A 179 30.36 -3.10 -3.44
CA ASP A 179 30.48 -1.95 -4.36
C ASP A 179 29.85 -0.66 -3.78
N SER A 180 29.87 -0.51 -2.45
CA SER A 180 29.32 0.68 -1.75
C SER A 180 30.26 1.89 -1.77
N SER A 181 31.08 2.06 -2.81
CA SER A 181 31.88 3.29 -3.01
C SER A 181 31.13 4.40 -3.74
N ARG A 182 29.84 4.22 -4.09
CA ARG A 182 29.03 5.27 -4.70
C ARG A 182 28.45 6.20 -3.63
N LYS A 183 29.04 7.39 -3.54
CA LYS A 183 28.59 8.52 -2.72
C LYS A 183 27.08 8.76 -2.88
N THR A 184 26.39 8.92 -1.77
CA THR A 184 24.93 9.15 -1.73
C THR A 184 24.64 10.64 -1.95
N ILE A 185 23.44 11.01 -2.39
CA ILE A 185 23.00 12.42 -2.51
C ILE A 185 23.19 13.19 -1.19
N SER A 186 23.09 12.52 -0.03
CA SER A 186 23.39 13.11 1.27
C SER A 186 24.84 13.60 1.40
N ASP A 187 25.78 12.98 0.71
CA ASP A 187 27.20 13.34 0.72
C ASP A 187 27.47 14.55 -0.19
N PHE A 188 26.63 14.78 -1.20
CA PHE A 188 26.66 15.97 -2.06
C PHE A 188 26.23 17.23 -1.29
N PHE A 189 25.22 17.12 -0.42
CA PHE A 189 24.72 18.25 0.37
C PHE A 189 25.53 18.56 1.63
N LYS A 190 26.38 17.62 2.11
CA LYS A 190 27.30 17.85 3.24
C LYS A 190 28.49 18.76 2.91
N GLY A 191 28.75 19.03 1.63
CA GLY A 191 29.91 19.82 1.16
C GLY A 191 29.64 21.29 0.85
N SER A 192 28.40 21.78 0.93
CA SER A 192 28.11 23.19 0.63
C SER A 192 28.35 24.05 1.87
N ALA A 193 29.52 24.68 1.92
CA ALA A 193 29.95 25.64 2.93
C ALA A 193 29.21 26.99 2.80
N LEU A 194 27.88 26.98 2.77
CA LEU A 194 27.03 28.17 2.72
C LEU A 194 25.87 28.11 3.72
N ALA A 195 26.10 27.46 4.87
CA ALA A 195 25.15 27.41 5.98
C ALA A 195 25.74 27.99 7.29
N LYS A 196 26.91 28.66 7.22
CA LYS A 196 27.56 29.28 8.39
C LYS A 196 27.60 30.81 8.39
N GLU A 197 27.04 31.48 7.38
CA GLU A 197 27.09 32.96 7.31
C GLU A 197 25.74 33.65 7.55
N VAL A 198 24.65 32.91 7.81
CA VAL A 198 23.32 33.53 8.03
C VAL A 198 22.96 33.70 9.52
N GLU A 199 23.72 33.10 10.45
CA GLU A 199 23.50 33.30 11.88
C GLU A 199 24.28 34.47 12.50
N ASP A 200 25.27 35.05 11.81
CA ASP A 200 26.16 36.07 12.39
C ASP A 200 25.76 37.53 12.07
N GLN A 201 24.81 37.76 11.14
CA GLN A 201 24.35 39.13 10.80
C GLN A 201 23.07 39.57 11.54
N GLY A 202 22.49 38.71 12.37
CA GLY A 202 21.24 39.00 13.10
C GLY A 202 21.43 39.65 14.48
N GLU A 203 22.64 39.62 15.06
CA GLU A 203 22.90 40.15 16.40
C GLU A 203 23.49 41.57 16.41
N GLU A 204 24.18 42.01 15.36
CA GLU A 204 24.74 43.38 15.33
C GLU A 204 23.66 44.46 15.14
N GLN A 205 22.56 44.19 14.44
CA GLN A 205 21.49 45.20 14.29
C GLN A 205 20.58 45.35 15.52
N LYS A 206 20.56 44.37 16.44
CA LYS A 206 19.81 44.51 17.70
C LYS A 206 20.55 45.37 18.74
N THR A 207 21.86 45.54 18.59
CA THR A 207 22.69 46.27 19.56
C THR A 207 22.78 47.77 19.24
N GLU A 208 22.62 48.16 17.97
CA GLU A 208 22.62 49.57 17.54
C GLU A 208 21.31 50.31 17.89
N VAL A 209 20.15 49.63 17.79
CA VAL A 209 18.83 50.25 18.06
C VAL A 209 18.60 50.47 19.57
N ALA A 210 19.27 49.69 20.43
CA ALA A 210 19.21 49.84 21.89
C ALA A 210 20.06 51.02 22.43
N LYS A 211 20.91 51.64 21.61
CA LYS A 211 21.72 52.81 22.00
C LYS A 211 21.13 54.17 21.59
N VAL A 212 20.02 54.19 20.85
CA VAL A 212 19.36 55.44 20.41
C VAL A 212 18.10 55.76 21.25
N LEU A 213 17.77 54.92 22.24
CA LEU A 213 16.62 55.12 23.14
C LEU A 213 17.03 55.12 24.63
N ASN A 214 18.17 55.73 24.95
CA ASN A 214 18.49 56.20 26.31
C ASN A 214 19.31 57.49 26.25
#